data_AF-A0AAD3S1A2-F1
#
_entry.id   AF-A0AAD3S1A2-F1
#
_cell.length_a   1.000
_cell.length_b   1.000
_cell.length_c   1.000
_cell.angle_alpha   90.00
_cell.angle_beta   90.00
_cell.angle_gamma   90.00
#
_symmetry.space_group_name_H-M   'P 1'
#
loop_
_entity.id
_entity.type
_entity.pdbx_description
1 polymer ?
#
loop_
_entity_poly.entity_id
_entity_poly.type
_entity_poly.pdbx_seq_one_letter_code
_entity_poly.pdbx_strand_id
1 'polypeptide(L)'
;MPISSDLNNPRNFITKISRYSKMVNIPNSMTILDELLPISIEMAKRNLKGIRKFTNPGVVSHNEILNMYPNFKWVNFTLEEQAKVIVTPRINNKMDAFKLKMEFSDLLPIKESLIKYVFEPNKKTGYFA
;
A
#
# COMPACT_ATOMS: atom_id res chain seq x y z
N MET A 1 1.78 -4.89 -2.73
CA MET A 1 0.46 -4.63 -3.35
C MET A 1 0.41 -3.16 -3.78
N PRO A 2 -0.15 -2.81 -4.95
CA PRO A 2 -0.12 -1.45 -5.47
C PRO A 2 -1.22 -0.56 -4.87
N ILE A 3 -0.86 0.66 -4.53
CA ILE A 3 -1.76 1.71 -4.04
C ILE A 3 -1.52 2.96 -4.88
N SER A 4 -2.58 3.65 -5.27
CA SER A 4 -2.51 4.93 -5.98
C SER A 4 -3.37 5.99 -5.31
N SER A 5 -3.16 7.26 -5.68
CA SER A 5 -4.01 8.39 -5.29
C SER A 5 -5.45 8.27 -5.84
N ASP A 6 -5.64 7.62 -6.98
CA ASP A 6 -6.97 7.33 -7.54
C ASP A 6 -7.68 6.22 -6.74
N LEU A 7 -8.59 6.62 -5.84
CA LEU A 7 -9.40 5.73 -5.00
C LEU A 7 -10.63 5.13 -5.73
N ASN A 8 -10.91 5.53 -6.98
CA ASN A 8 -11.95 4.92 -7.80
C ASN A 8 -11.48 3.67 -8.53
N ASN A 9 -10.16 3.55 -8.72
CA ASN A 9 -9.61 2.44 -9.47
C ASN A 9 -9.86 1.10 -8.76
N PRO A 10 -10.61 0.15 -9.37
CA PRO A 10 -10.91 -1.13 -8.74
C PRO A 10 -9.66 -2.01 -8.50
N ARG A 11 -8.52 -1.69 -9.14
CA ARG A 11 -7.25 -2.38 -8.92
C ARG A 11 -6.49 -1.85 -7.70
N ASN A 12 -6.78 -0.63 -7.25
CA ASN A 12 -6.16 -0.03 -6.08
C ASN A 12 -6.47 -0.88 -4.84
N PHE A 13 -5.42 -1.19 -4.08
CA PHE A 13 -5.57 -1.99 -2.87
C PHE A 13 -6.50 -1.34 -1.85
N ILE A 14 -6.47 0.00 -1.68
CA ILE A 14 -7.35 0.71 -0.76
C ILE A 14 -8.82 0.53 -1.16
N THR A 15 -9.13 0.67 -2.45
CA THR A 15 -10.49 0.48 -2.99
C THR A 15 -10.99 -0.95 -2.84
N LYS A 16 -10.10 -1.94 -2.90
CA LYS A 16 -10.47 -3.34 -2.66
C LYS A 16 -10.82 -3.55 -1.20
N ILE A 17 -9.99 -3.06 -0.29
CA ILE A 17 -10.23 -3.26 1.14
C ILE A 17 -11.43 -2.42 1.61
N SER A 18 -11.70 -1.24 1.06
CA SER A 18 -12.90 -0.50 1.46
C SER A 18 -14.23 -1.20 1.11
N ARG A 19 -14.20 -2.21 0.23
CA ARG A 19 -15.39 -2.96 -0.22
C ARG A 19 -15.62 -4.28 0.50
N TYR A 20 -14.65 -4.82 1.24
CA TYR A 20 -14.88 -6.09 1.94
C TYR A 20 -15.58 -5.84 3.29
N SER A 21 -16.53 -6.69 3.61
CA SER A 21 -17.25 -6.65 4.89
C SER A 21 -16.36 -7.02 6.09
N LYS A 22 -15.33 -7.84 5.85
CA LYS A 22 -14.40 -8.34 6.86
C LYS A 22 -12.96 -8.35 6.35
N MET A 23 -12.01 -8.14 7.27
CA MET A 23 -10.58 -7.98 6.97
C MET A 23 -9.68 -8.82 7.85
N VAL A 24 -8.53 -9.24 7.32
CA VAL A 24 -7.42 -9.67 8.18
C VAL A 24 -6.48 -8.51 8.48
N ASN A 25 -5.92 -8.49 9.68
CA ASN A 25 -4.99 -7.44 10.09
C ASN A 25 -3.54 -7.95 10.08
N ILE A 26 -2.95 -8.07 8.88
CA ILE A 26 -1.57 -8.55 8.70
C ILE A 26 -0.68 -7.45 8.09
N PRO A 27 0.47 -7.12 8.71
CA PRO A 27 1.42 -6.16 8.16
C PRO A 27 2.03 -6.64 6.83
N ASN A 28 2.13 -5.74 5.85
CA ASN A 28 2.68 -6.04 4.54
C ASN A 28 3.50 -4.88 3.96
N SER A 29 4.48 -5.20 3.12
CA SER A 29 5.14 -4.21 2.28
C SER A 29 4.26 -3.85 1.07
N MET A 30 4.10 -2.55 0.84
CA MET A 30 3.22 -2.00 -0.19
C MET A 30 3.99 -1.06 -1.12
N THR A 31 3.40 -0.78 -2.29
CA THR A 31 3.99 0.06 -3.33
C THR A 31 3.05 1.24 -3.57
N ILE A 32 3.44 2.45 -3.20
CA ILE A 32 2.72 3.68 -3.56
C ILE A 32 3.15 4.08 -4.98
N LEU A 33 2.25 3.89 -5.95
CA LEU A 33 2.54 4.08 -7.37
C LEU A 33 2.88 5.54 -7.70
N ASP A 34 2.19 6.49 -7.10
CA ASP A 34 2.41 7.93 -7.31
C ASP A 34 3.84 8.38 -6.92
N GLU A 35 4.49 7.67 -6.00
CA GLU A 35 5.89 7.92 -5.62
C GLU A 35 6.87 7.02 -6.39
N LEU A 36 6.57 5.73 -6.52
CA LEU A 36 7.51 4.76 -7.08
C LEU A 36 7.55 4.76 -8.61
N LEU A 37 6.47 5.11 -9.32
CA LEU A 37 6.50 5.16 -10.79
C LEU A 37 7.48 6.21 -11.32
N PRO A 38 7.51 7.46 -10.82
CA PRO A 38 8.57 8.42 -11.17
C PRO A 38 9.98 7.88 -10.90
N ILE A 39 10.18 7.21 -9.76
CA ILE A 39 11.46 6.56 -9.43
C ILE A 39 11.85 5.51 -10.48
N SER A 40 10.90 4.71 -10.97
CA SER A 40 11.20 3.71 -12.02
C SER A 40 11.70 4.33 -13.33
N ILE A 41 11.22 5.52 -13.68
CA ILE A 41 11.68 6.28 -14.84
C ILE A 41 13.13 6.74 -14.61
N GLU A 42 13.43 7.27 -13.42
CA GLU A 42 14.79 7.68 -13.05
C GLU A 42 15.76 6.49 -13.00
N MET A 43 15.31 5.33 -12.53
CA MET A 43 16.10 4.09 -12.59
C MET A 43 16.47 3.72 -14.03
N ALA A 44 15.53 3.85 -14.96
CA ALA A 44 15.76 3.57 -16.38
C ALA A 44 16.75 4.57 -17.00
N LYS A 45 16.58 5.87 -16.72
CA LYS A 45 17.53 6.93 -17.16
C LYS A 45 18.95 6.70 -16.64
N ARG A 46 19.08 6.24 -15.39
CA ARG A 46 20.37 5.89 -14.76
C ARG A 46 20.89 4.50 -15.16
N ASN A 47 20.20 3.79 -16.04
CA ASN A 47 20.53 2.44 -16.48
C ASN A 47 20.76 1.46 -15.32
N LEU A 48 19.96 1.57 -14.24
CA LEU A 48 20.06 0.72 -13.07
C LEU A 48 19.54 -0.69 -13.40
N LYS A 49 20.43 -1.68 -13.35
CA LYS A 49 20.13 -3.08 -13.68
C LYS A 49 20.03 -3.96 -12.44
N GLY A 50 19.49 -5.17 -12.65
CA GLY A 50 19.36 -6.20 -11.62
C GLY A 50 18.12 -6.03 -10.74
N ILE A 51 17.89 -7.03 -9.88
CA ILE A 51 16.68 -7.13 -9.06
C ILE A 51 16.72 -6.09 -7.92
N ARG A 52 15.59 -5.41 -7.71
CA ARG A 52 15.31 -4.52 -6.58
C ARG A 52 13.90 -4.80 -6.06
N LYS A 53 13.74 -4.89 -4.75
CA LYS A 53 12.41 -5.01 -4.12
C LYS A 53 11.73 -3.64 -4.21
N PHE A 54 10.60 -3.58 -4.92
CA PHE A 54 9.99 -2.32 -5.35
C PHE A 54 8.78 -1.94 -4.50
N THR A 55 9.06 -1.70 -3.22
CA THR A 55 8.09 -1.32 -2.19
C THR A 55 8.64 -0.15 -1.39
N ASN A 56 7.75 0.64 -0.81
CA ASN A 56 8.16 1.63 0.18
C ASN A 56 8.82 0.94 1.39
N PRO A 57 9.81 1.57 2.04
CA PRO A 57 10.39 1.08 3.28
C PRO A 57 9.35 0.88 4.38
N GLY A 58 9.46 -0.24 5.10
CA GLY A 58 8.57 -0.58 6.20
C GLY A 58 7.39 -1.47 5.78
N VAL A 59 6.42 -1.57 6.69
CA VAL A 59 5.20 -2.35 6.53
C VAL A 59 4.03 -1.55 7.06
N VAL A 60 2.84 -1.86 6.53
CA VAL A 60 1.58 -1.32 7.03
C VAL A 60 0.54 -2.42 7.05
N SER A 61 -0.30 -2.45 8.09
CA SER A 61 -1.39 -3.39 8.21
C SER A 61 -2.69 -2.85 7.61
N HIS A 62 -3.68 -3.72 7.42
CA HIS A 62 -4.98 -3.32 6.90
C HIS A 62 -5.67 -2.33 7.85
N ASN A 63 -5.64 -2.60 9.17
CA ASN A 63 -6.23 -1.70 10.16
C ASN A 63 -5.51 -0.35 10.20
N GLU A 64 -4.19 -0.32 10.04
CA GLU A 64 -3.45 0.94 10.01
C GLU A 64 -3.85 1.80 8.80
N ILE A 65 -4.06 1.19 7.62
CA ILE A 65 -4.57 1.90 6.44
C ILE A 65 -6.01 2.38 6.68
N LEU A 66 -6.89 1.52 7.19
CA LEU A 66 -8.29 1.87 7.42
C LEU A 66 -8.46 2.92 8.53
N ASN A 67 -7.59 2.95 9.53
CA ASN A 67 -7.55 4.02 10.54
C ASN A 67 -7.21 5.39 9.94
N MET A 68 -6.51 5.44 8.80
CA MET A 68 -6.28 6.70 8.06
C MET A 68 -7.50 7.12 7.24
N TYR A 69 -8.49 6.25 7.08
CA TYR A 69 -9.77 6.50 6.42
C TYR A 69 -10.80 6.95 7.48
N PRO A 70 -11.18 8.25 7.53
CA PRO A 70 -12.08 8.74 8.56
C PRO A 70 -13.45 8.04 8.48
N ASN A 71 -14.01 7.74 9.65
CA ASN A 71 -15.36 7.18 9.82
C ASN A 71 -15.62 5.81 9.15
N PHE A 72 -14.60 5.14 8.63
CA PHE A 72 -14.77 3.79 8.07
C PHE A 72 -15.01 2.78 9.19
N LYS A 73 -16.01 1.91 9.03
CA LYS A 73 -16.28 0.81 9.96
C LYS A 73 -16.00 -0.52 9.29
N TRP A 74 -15.28 -1.39 9.97
CA TRP A 74 -14.95 -2.73 9.48
C TRP A 74 -14.96 -3.74 10.61
N VAL A 75 -14.99 -5.01 10.23
CA VAL A 75 -14.90 -6.15 11.15
C VAL A 75 -13.65 -6.96 10.79
N ASN A 76 -12.93 -7.44 11.79
CA ASN A 76 -11.76 -8.30 11.55
C ASN A 76 -12.16 -9.78 11.47
N PHE A 77 -11.38 -10.53 10.70
CA PHE A 77 -11.36 -12.00 10.63
C PHE A 77 -10.30 -12.56 11.57
N THR A 78 -10.54 -13.76 12.08
CA THR A 78 -9.44 -14.67 12.46
C THR A 78 -8.83 -15.31 11.20
N LEU A 79 -7.59 -15.79 11.29
CA LEU A 79 -6.95 -16.46 10.16
C LEU A 79 -7.72 -17.73 9.72
N GLU A 80 -8.34 -18.42 10.66
CA GLU A 80 -9.20 -19.59 10.40
C GLU A 80 -10.47 -19.23 9.65
N GLU A 81 -11.12 -18.11 10.00
CA GLU A 81 -12.28 -17.63 9.27
C GLU A 81 -11.90 -17.21 7.85
N GLN A 82 -10.75 -16.56 7.67
CA GLN A 82 -10.26 -16.19 6.35
C GLN A 82 -10.01 -17.42 5.47
N ALA A 83 -9.39 -18.46 6.02
CA ALA A 83 -9.07 -19.69 5.30
C ALA A 83 -10.31 -20.39 4.71
N LYS A 84 -11.49 -20.21 5.33
CA LYS A 84 -12.77 -20.76 4.84
C LYS A 84 -13.34 -20.00 3.64
N VAL A 85 -12.93 -18.75 3.43
CA VAL A 85 -13.50 -17.84 2.42
C VAL A 85 -12.58 -17.71 1.20
N ILE A 86 -11.28 -17.90 1.36
CA ILE A 86 -10.30 -17.78 0.27
C ILE A 86 -10.10 -19.11 -0.45
N VAL A 87 -10.09 -19.07 -1.79
CA VAL A 87 -9.78 -20.24 -2.63
C VAL A 87 -8.30 -20.65 -2.48
N THR A 88 -7.42 -19.70 -2.18
CA THR A 88 -5.98 -19.95 -2.03
C THR A 88 -5.36 -19.02 -0.99
N PRO A 89 -4.31 -19.45 -0.26
CA PRO A 89 -3.60 -18.61 0.69
C PRO A 89 -3.06 -17.32 0.07
N ARG A 90 -3.10 -16.23 0.84
CA ARG A 90 -2.54 -14.94 0.42
C ARG A 90 -1.13 -14.77 0.96
N ILE A 91 -0.24 -14.25 0.12
CA ILE A 91 1.14 -13.94 0.52
C ILE A 91 1.11 -12.71 1.44
N ASN A 92 1.66 -12.87 2.64
CA ASN A 92 1.94 -11.77 3.54
C ASN A 92 3.46 -11.68 3.73
N ASN A 93 4.08 -10.57 3.30
CA ASN A 93 5.53 -10.45 3.35
C ASN A 93 6.03 -9.05 3.72
N LYS A 94 7.20 -9.05 4.36
CA LYS A 94 8.03 -7.87 4.59
C LYS A 94 9.18 -7.89 3.60
N MET A 95 9.23 -6.90 2.73
CA MET A 95 10.31 -6.71 1.78
C MET A 95 11.34 -5.74 2.35
N ASP A 96 12.61 -6.06 2.16
CA ASP A 96 13.72 -5.17 2.52
C ASP A 96 13.97 -4.17 1.38
N ALA A 97 13.58 -2.91 1.60
CA ALA A 97 13.73 -1.83 0.64
C ALA A 97 15.11 -1.14 0.70
N PHE A 98 16.07 -1.64 1.50
CA PHE A 98 17.37 -0.98 1.73
C PHE A 98 18.09 -0.59 0.43
N LYS A 99 18.23 -1.53 -0.52
CA LYS A 99 18.88 -1.26 -1.81
C LYS A 99 18.20 -0.15 -2.61
N LEU A 100 16.88 -0.05 -2.56
CA LEU A 100 16.15 1.02 -3.27
C LEU A 100 16.29 2.35 -2.54
N LYS A 101 16.21 2.35 -1.20
CA LYS A 101 16.36 3.53 -0.35
C LYS A 101 17.76 4.13 -0.41
N MET A 102 18.81 3.34 -0.58
CA MET A 102 20.18 3.85 -0.79
C MET A 102 20.30 4.65 -2.10
N GLU A 103 19.64 4.19 -3.16
CA GLU A 103 19.68 4.83 -4.48
C GLU A 103 18.78 6.08 -4.55
N PHE A 104 17.71 6.08 -3.75
CA PHE A 104 16.71 7.13 -3.66
C PHE A 104 16.50 7.48 -2.19
N SER A 105 17.40 8.30 -1.63
CA SER A 105 17.39 8.72 -0.22
C SER A 105 16.07 9.38 0.20
N ASP A 106 15.36 9.99 -0.75
CA ASP A 106 14.11 10.71 -0.50
C ASP A 106 12.88 9.79 -0.50
N LEU A 107 13.04 8.50 -0.83
CA LEU A 107 11.95 7.52 -0.83
C LEU A 107 11.31 7.41 0.55
N LEU A 108 10.05 7.79 0.69
CA LEU A 108 9.38 7.86 1.98
C LEU A 108 9.02 6.46 2.52
N PRO A 109 9.08 6.27 3.85
CA PRO A 109 8.46 5.12 4.51
C PRO A 109 6.98 4.99 4.16
N ILE A 110 6.46 3.77 4.15
CA ILE A 110 5.11 3.48 3.62
C ILE A 110 4.00 4.32 4.26
N LYS A 111 4.05 4.57 5.57
CA LYS A 111 3.00 5.34 6.28
C LYS A 111 3.03 6.82 5.89
N GLU A 112 4.22 7.41 5.77
CA GLU A 112 4.39 8.81 5.34
C GLU A 112 4.01 8.99 3.87
N SER A 113 4.43 8.04 3.02
CA SER A 113 4.07 8.01 1.60
C SER A 113 2.55 7.92 1.38
N LEU A 114 1.86 7.07 2.16
CA LEU A 114 0.40 6.97 2.15
C LEU A 114 -0.26 8.32 2.48
N ILE A 115 0.20 8.99 3.53
CA ILE A 115 -0.37 10.28 3.94
C ILE A 115 -0.17 11.31 2.82
N LYS A 116 1.08 11.50 2.36
CA LYS A 116 1.44 12.54 1.39
C LYS A 116 0.79 12.33 0.01
N TYR A 117 0.87 11.12 -0.53
CA TYR A 117 0.47 10.88 -1.92
C TYR A 117 -0.97 10.37 -2.07
N VAL A 118 -1.58 9.84 -1.00
CA VAL A 118 -2.91 9.21 -1.09
C VAL A 118 -3.94 9.94 -0.24
N PHE A 119 -3.73 10.07 1.07
CA PHE A 119 -4.75 10.61 1.96
C PHE A 119 -4.87 12.14 1.90
N GLU A 120 -3.76 12.88 1.90
CA GLU A 120 -3.79 14.35 1.84
C GLU A 120 -4.46 14.90 0.57
N PRO A 121 -4.17 14.40 -0.64
CA PRO A 121 -4.85 14.86 -1.85
C PRO A 121 -6.35 14.57 -1.82
N ASN A 122 -6.75 13.44 -1.24
CA ASN A 122 -8.15 12.99 -1.21
C ASN A 122 -8.97 13.60 -0.07
N LYS A 123 -8.35 14.27 0.93
CA LYS A 123 -9.10 15.05 1.95
C LYS A 123 -9.91 16.19 1.33
N LYS A 124 -9.43 16.76 0.22
CA LYS A 124 -10.04 17.92 -0.44
C LYS A 124 -11.13 17.54 -1.44
N THR A 125 -11.16 16.28 -1.89
CA THR A 125 -12.07 15.80 -2.95
C THR A 125 -13.40 15.27 -2.41
N GLY A 126 -13.63 15.33 -1.10
CA GLY A 126 -14.88 14.86 -0.47
C GLY A 126 -14.98 13.34 -0.33
N TYR A 127 -13.96 12.56 -0.70
CA TYR A 127 -13.93 11.09 -0.48
C TYR A 127 -13.97 10.70 1.00
N PHE A 128 -13.61 11.66 1.85
CA PHE A 128 -13.44 11.49 3.29
C PHE A 128 -14.33 12.45 4.10
N ALA A 129 -15.24 13.16 3.42
CA ALA A 129 -16.23 14.06 4.03
C ALA A 129 -17.49 13.28 4.43
#